data_AF-A0A8T5NCJ4-F1
#
_entry.id   AF-A0A8T5NCJ4-F1
#
_cell.length_a   1.000
_cell.length_b   1.000
_cell.length_c   1.000
_cell.angle_alpha   90.00
_cell.angle_beta   90.00
_cell.angle_gamma   90.00
#
_symmetry.space_group_name_H-M   'P 1'
#
loop_
_entity.id
_entity.type
_entity.pdbx_description
1 polymer ?
#
loop_
_entity_poly.entity_id
_entity_poly.type
_entity_poly.pdbx_seq_one_letter_code
_entity_poly.pdbx_strand_id
1 'polypeptide(L)' 'MKERKRLKIYAIKEGATIFTHDDDFLSMVTESEIEHCGIIYVHQEHLSIGECIRRLKAIVETMSPEEMQNRILFL' A
#
# COMPACT_ATOMS: atom_id res chain seq x y z
N MET A 1 4.31 9.54 13.81
CA MET A 1 4.11 8.13 14.27
C MET A 1 2.66 7.76 14.63
N LYS A 2 1.92 8.55 15.43
CA LYS A 2 0.54 8.20 15.87
C LYS A 2 -0.51 8.19 14.74
N GLU A 3 -0.38 9.10 13.76
CA GLU A 3 -1.30 9.21 12.62
C GLU A 3 -1.12 8.10 11.60
N ARG A 4 0.13 7.74 11.27
CA ARG A 4 0.46 6.59 10.38
C ARG A 4 -0.15 5.28 10.89
N LYS A 5 -0.12 5.03 12.20
CA LYS A 5 -0.80 3.87 12.82
C LYS A 5 -2.33 3.92 12.68
N ARG A 6 -2.94 5.11 12.73
CA ARG A 6 -4.39 5.27 12.54
C ARG A 6 -4.82 4.98 11.10
N LEU A 7 -4.05 5.47 10.11
CA LEU A 7 -4.31 5.18 8.70
C LEU A 7 -4.37 3.67 8.45
N LYS A 8 -3.41 2.92 9.01
CA LYS A 8 -3.40 1.46 8.93
C LYS A 8 -4.65 0.81 9.55
N ILE A 9 -5.01 1.22 10.77
CA ILE A 9 -6.21 0.68 11.46
C ILE A 9 -7.47 0.94 10.64
N TYR A 10 -7.58 2.14 10.08
CA TYR A 10 -8.69 2.49 9.20
C TYR A 10 -8.71 1.63 7.94
N ALA A 11 -7.57 1.47 7.26
CA ALA A 11 -7.47 0.63 6.07
C ALA A 11 -7.87 -0.83 6.33
N ILE A 12 -7.44 -1.43 7.44
CA ILE A 12 -7.86 -2.79 7.84
C ILE A 12 -9.37 -2.85 8.07
N LYS A 13 -9.93 -1.86 8.77
CA LYS A 13 -11.37 -1.79 9.05
C LYS A 13 -12.20 -1.72 7.76
N GLU A 14 -11.70 -1.04 6.75
CA GLU A 14 -12.38 -0.87 5.46
C GLU A 14 -11.98 -1.95 4.43
N GLY A 15 -11.08 -2.88 4.77
CA GLY A 15 -10.57 -3.90 3.84
C GLY A 15 -9.76 -3.32 2.68
N ALA A 16 -9.11 -2.17 2.89
CA ALA A 16 -8.50 -1.37 1.83
C ALA A 16 -6.97 -1.57 1.73
N THR A 17 -6.49 -1.78 0.50
CA THR A 17 -5.06 -1.67 0.16
C THR A 17 -4.62 -0.21 0.21
N ILE A 18 -3.43 0.06 0.75
CA ILE A 18 -2.85 1.41 0.84
C ILE A 18 -1.87 1.63 -0.32
N PHE A 19 -2.06 2.69 -1.10
CA PHE A 19 -1.03 3.22 -2.00
C PHE A 19 -0.26 4.35 -1.30
N THR A 20 1.07 4.34 -1.33
CA THR A 20 1.89 5.36 -0.65
C THR A 20 3.26 5.58 -1.31
N HIS A 21 3.79 6.78 -1.11
CA HIS A 21 5.18 7.14 -1.40
C HIS A 21 6.04 7.26 -0.13
N ASP A 22 5.42 7.15 1.05
CA ASP A 22 6.05 7.33 2.37
C ASP A 22 6.89 6.09 2.73
N ASP A 23 8.21 6.23 2.67
CA ASP A 23 9.20 5.21 2.98
C ASP A 23 9.31 4.91 4.48
N ASP A 24 9.10 5.89 5.33
CA ASP A 24 8.96 5.65 6.77
C ASP A 24 7.71 4.80 7.07
N PHE A 25 6.60 5.00 6.35
CA PHE A 25 5.41 4.17 6.50
C PHE A 25 5.71 2.73 6.09
N LEU A 26 6.44 2.54 4.98
CA LEU A 26 6.89 1.23 4.52
C LEU A 26 7.84 0.55 5.52
N SER A 27 8.77 1.31 6.10
CA SER A 27 9.70 0.81 7.13
C SER A 27 8.92 0.39 8.39
N MET A 28 7.96 1.22 8.83
CA MET A 28 7.12 0.92 9.99
C MET A 28 6.35 -0.39 9.84
N VAL A 29 5.71 -0.65 8.69
CA VAL A 29 4.93 -1.89 8.46
C VAL A 29 5.81 -3.13 8.26
N THR A 30 6.99 -2.99 7.66
CA THR A 30 7.93 -4.11 7.48
C THR A 30 8.62 -4.52 8.78
N GLU A 31 9.05 -3.56 9.61
CA GLU A 31 9.75 -3.84 10.87
C GLU A 31 8.87 -4.49 11.95
N SER A 32 7.56 -4.30 11.87
CA SER A 32 6.64 -4.69 12.95
C SER A 32 5.82 -5.95 12.63
N GLU A 33 6.04 -6.59 11.47
CA GLU A 33 5.29 -7.76 10.97
C GLU A 33 3.76 -7.60 11.12
N ILE A 34 3.26 -6.40 10.89
CA ILE A 34 1.86 -6.07 11.14
C ILE A 34 1.01 -6.46 9.94
N GLU A 35 -0.10 -7.15 10.20
CA GLU A 35 -1.11 -7.47 9.19
C GLU A 35 -1.70 -6.21 8.50
N HIS A 36 -1.96 -6.32 7.19
CA HIS A 36 -2.54 -5.26 6.37
C HIS A 36 -3.27 -5.85 5.14
N CYS A 37 -4.25 -5.12 4.60
CA CYS A 37 -5.00 -5.52 3.39
C CYS A 37 -4.22 -5.27 2.08
N GLY A 38 -2.93 -4.99 2.18
CA GLY A 38 -2.01 -4.78 1.07
C GLY A 38 -1.41 -3.39 1.06
N ILE A 39 -0.19 -3.28 0.56
CA ILE A 39 0.52 -2.01 0.40
C ILE A 39 1.08 -1.95 -1.02
N ILE A 40 0.89 -0.83 -1.69
CA ILE A 40 1.50 -0.53 -2.98
C ILE A 40 2.40 0.68 -2.75
N TYR A 41 3.70 0.48 -2.88
CA TYR A 41 4.71 1.50 -2.66
C TYR A 41 5.35 1.93 -3.98
N VAL A 42 5.60 3.23 -4.11
CA VAL A 42 6.34 3.81 -5.23
C VAL A 42 7.29 4.88 -4.69
N HIS A 43 8.55 4.85 -5.09
CA HIS A 43 9.46 5.94 -4.75
C HIS A 43 9.01 7.23 -5.46
N GLN A 44 8.95 8.37 -4.75
CA GLN A 44 8.29 9.60 -5.23
C GLN A 44 8.80 10.13 -6.59
N GLU A 45 10.05 9.85 -6.95
CA GLU A 45 10.67 10.31 -8.19
C GLU A 45 10.61 9.30 -9.35
N HIS A 46 10.08 8.09 -9.12
CA HIS A 46 10.15 7.02 -10.11
C HIS A 46 9.08 7.10 -11.19
N LEU A 47 7.85 7.52 -10.86
CA LEU A 47 6.71 7.46 -11.77
C LEU A 47 5.93 8.78 -11.76
N SER A 48 5.43 9.17 -12.94
CA SER A 48 4.43 10.22 -13.03
C SER A 48 3.10 9.76 -12.41
N ILE A 49 2.26 10.70 -11.98
CA ILE A 49 0.91 10.39 -11.45
C ILE A 49 0.10 9.55 -12.46
N GLY A 50 0.16 9.89 -13.75
CA GLY A 50 -0.56 9.14 -14.78
C GLY A 50 -0.11 7.68 -14.90
N GLU A 51 1.20 7.44 -14.73
CA GLU A 51 1.76 6.10 -14.72
C GLU A 51 1.38 5.33 -13.46
N CYS A 52 1.36 5.98 -12.29
CA CYS A 52 0.83 5.38 -11.05
C CYS A 52 -0.61 4.92 -11.23
N ILE A 53 -1.50 5.78 -11.73
CA ILE A 53 -2.92 5.44 -11.94
C ILE A 53 -3.07 4.27 -12.93
N ARG A 54 -2.29 4.26 -14.02
CA ARG A 54 -2.32 3.18 -15.02
C ARG A 54 -1.94 1.83 -14.40
N ARG A 55 -0.89 1.78 -13.58
CA ARG A 55 -0.44 0.55 -12.91
C ARG A 55 -1.38 0.12 -11.80
N LEU A 56 -1.89 1.06 -11.01
CA LEU A 56 -2.89 0.78 -9.96
C LEU A 56 -4.14 0.15 -10.56
N LYS A 57 -4.63 0.68 -11.69
CA LYS A 57 -5.76 0.09 -12.41
C LYS A 57 -5.47 -1.35 -12.81
N ALA A 58 -4.31 -1.62 -13.38
CA ALA A 58 -3.94 -2.98 -13.79
C ALA A 58 -3.90 -3.95 -12.59
N ILE A 59 -3.39 -3.51 -11.43
CA ILE A 59 -3.38 -4.34 -10.21
C ILE A 59 -4.81 -4.66 -9.77
N VAL A 60 -5.70 -3.66 -9.68
CA VAL A 60 -7.09 -3.87 -9.26
C VAL A 60 -7.86 -4.78 -10.23
N GLU A 61 -7.52 -4.75 -11.52
CA GLU A 61 -8.15 -5.61 -12.54
C GLU A 61 -7.61 -7.04 -12.52
N THR A 62 -6.45 -7.31 -11.92
CA THR A 62 -5.76 -8.60 -12.02
C THR A 62 -5.53 -9.30 -10.69
N MET A 63 -5.64 -8.61 -9.56
CA MET A 63 -5.40 -9.17 -8.24
C MET A 63 -6.65 -9.07 -7.36
N SER A 64 -6.97 -10.17 -6.68
CA SER A 64 -8.04 -10.20 -5.70
C SER A 64 -7.59 -9.57 -4.36
N PRO A 65 -8.54 -9.13 -3.50
CA PRO A 65 -8.21 -8.67 -2.16
C PRO A 65 -7.44 -9.71 -1.33
N GLU A 66 -7.76 -10.99 -1.49
CA GLU A 66 -7.08 -12.10 -0.80
C GLU A 66 -5.62 -12.25 -1.26
N GLU A 67 -5.34 -12.04 -2.55
CA GLU A 67 -3.98 -12.07 -3.10
C GLU A 67 -3.12 -10.87 -2.64
N MET A 68 -3.79 -9.77 -2.25
CA MET A 68 -3.15 -8.57 -1.71
C MET A 68 -2.94 -8.62 -0.20
N GLN A 69 -3.62 -9.51 0.51
CA GLN A 69 -3.53 -9.62 1.96
C GLN A 69 -2.07 -9.85 2.40
N ASN A 70 -1.60 -9.00 3.33
CA ASN A 70 -0.23 -8.99 3.86
C ASN A 70 0.87 -8.89 2.79
N ARG A 71 0.54 -8.42 1.58
CA ARG A 71 1.49 -8.26 0.48
C ARG A 71 1.89 -6.81 0.25
N ILE A 72 3.17 -6.60 -0.02
CA ILE A 72 3.72 -5.31 -0.44
C ILE A 72 4.12 -5.43 -1.92
N LEU A 73 3.57 -4.56 -2.77
CA LEU A 73 3.94 -4.41 -4.16
C LEU A 73 4.72 -3.12 -4.37
N PHE A 74 5.73 -3.18 -5.24
CA PHE A 74 6.56 -2.05 -5.61
C PHE A 74 6.27 -1.69 -7.07
N LEU A 75 5.91 -0.43 -7.36
CA LEU A 75 5.77 0.05 -8.75
C LEU A 75 6.96 0.90 -9.18
#